data_AF-A0A5S3VS22-F1
#
_entry.id   AF-A0A5S3VS22-F1
#
_cell.length_a   1.000
_cell.length_b   1.000
_cell.length_c   1.000
_cell.angle_alpha   90.00
_cell.angle_beta   90.00
_cell.angle_gamma   90.00
#
_symmetry.space_group_name_H-M   'P 1'
#
loop_
_entity.id
_entity.type
_entity.pdbx_description
1 polymer ?
#
loop_
_entity_poly.entity_id
_entity_poly.type
_entity_poly.pdbx_seq_one_letter_code
_entity_poly.pdbx_strand_id
1 'polypeptide(L)' 'MEVGQYVRCKLFLEQEAAAIYCYGEVIEVDTQGDGCLHKILFATIREQDQELLVRASLHAQTRQLKKRHEQQREN' A
#
# COMPACT_ATOMS: atom_id res chain seq x y z
N MET A 1 -14.74 9.34 3.22
CA MET A 1 -14.96 7.92 3.55
C MET A 1 -14.97 7.81 5.06
N GLU A 2 -15.85 7.00 5.62
CA GLU A 2 -16.05 6.88 7.08
C GLU A 2 -15.56 5.53 7.59
N VAL A 3 -15.19 5.44 8.87
CA VAL A 3 -14.80 4.16 9.49
C VAL A 3 -15.95 3.17 9.40
N GLY A 4 -15.65 1.92 9.07
CA GLY A 4 -16.63 0.85 8.80
C GLY A 4 -17.16 0.82 7.37
N GLN A 5 -16.82 1.81 6.54
CA GLN A 5 -17.24 1.83 5.14
C GLN A 5 -16.44 0.81 4.32
N TYR A 6 -17.14 -0.07 3.60
CA TYR A 6 -16.53 -0.93 2.57
C TYR A 6 -16.31 -0.19 1.26
N VAL A 7 -15.13 -0.40 0.67
CA VAL A 7 -14.64 0.33 -0.49
C VAL A 7 -14.00 -0.61 -1.49
N ARG A 8 -14.04 -0.22 -2.76
CA ARG A 8 -13.36 -0.91 -3.86
C ARG A 8 -11.99 -0.28 -4.05
N CYS A 9 -10.95 -1.10 -4.02
CA CYS A 9 -9.57 -0.67 -4.17
C CYS A 9 -9.01 -1.18 -5.49
N LYS A 10 -8.34 -0.28 -6.23
CA LYS A 10 -7.54 -0.59 -7.41
C LYS A 10 -6.11 -0.15 -7.10
N LEU A 11 -5.22 -1.11 -6.89
CA LEU A 11 -3.81 -0.86 -6.63
C LEU A 11 -3.04 -1.07 -7.92
N PHE A 12 -2.20 -0.11 -8.29
CA PHE A 12 -1.31 -0.22 -9.44
C PHE A 12 0.12 -0.28 -8.93
N LEU A 13 0.80 -1.39 -9.19
CA LEU A 13 2.16 -1.66 -8.76
C LEU A 13 3.08 -1.51 -9.99
N GLU A 14 3.64 -0.32 -10.16
CA GLU A 14 4.43 0.03 -11.36
C GLU A 14 5.66 -0.86 -11.52
N GLN A 15 6.41 -1.11 -10.43
CA GLN A 15 7.65 -1.89 -10.49
C GLN A 15 7.40 -3.37 -10.78
N GLU A 16 6.22 -3.88 -10.41
CA GLU A 16 5.80 -5.25 -10.63
C GLU A 16 4.91 -5.39 -11.88
N ALA A 17 4.68 -4.31 -12.63
CA ALA A 17 3.84 -4.23 -13.82
C ALA A 17 2.46 -4.90 -13.63
N ALA A 18 1.84 -4.67 -12.48
CA ALA A 18 0.64 -5.38 -12.08
C ALA A 18 -0.45 -4.46 -11.50
N ALA A 19 -1.70 -4.89 -11.59
CA ALA A 19 -2.83 -4.21 -11.00
C ALA A 19 -3.66 -5.20 -10.16
N ILE A 20 -4.05 -4.78 -8.95
CA ILE A 20 -4.83 -5.59 -8.01
C ILE A 20 -6.19 -4.92 -7.82
N TYR A 21 -7.25 -5.72 -7.92
CA TYR A 21 -8.61 -5.30 -7.58
C TYR A 21 -9.07 -6.04 -6.33
N CYS A 22 -9.38 -5.29 -5.28
CA CYS A 22 -9.78 -5.86 -4.00
C CYS A 22 -10.87 -5.01 -3.32
N TYR A 23 -11.42 -5.54 -2.24
CA TYR A 23 -12.33 -4.83 -1.37
C TYR A 23 -11.66 -4.62 -0.02
N GLY A 24 -11.90 -3.46 0.58
CA GLY A 24 -11.37 -3.14 1.89
C GLY A 24 -12.37 -2.39 2.75
N GLU A 25 -12.10 -2.38 4.05
CA GLU A 25 -12.86 -1.64 5.05
C GLU A 25 -12.02 -0.49 5.57
N VAL A 26 -12.60 0.71 5.64
CA VAL A 26 -11.92 1.85 6.26
C VAL A 26 -11.90 1.63 7.77
N ILE A 27 -10.72 1.48 8.35
CA ILE A 27 -10.53 1.23 9.79
C ILE A 27 -10.09 2.49 10.55
N GLU A 28 -9.56 3.48 9.83
CA GLU A 28 -9.13 4.74 10.43
C GLU A 28 -9.22 5.87 9.39
N VAL A 29 -9.61 7.05 9.86
CA VAL A 29 -9.65 8.29 9.09
C VAL A 29 -8.91 9.34 9.87
N ASP A 30 -7.79 9.81 9.33
CA ASP A 30 -6.99 10.88 9.92
C ASP A 30 -7.04 12.12 9.01
N THR A 31 -7.55 13.21 9.55
CA THR A 31 -7.76 14.48 8.84
C THR A 31 -6.75 15.55 9.26
N GLN A 32 -5.60 15.17 9.83
CA GLN A 32 -4.58 16.15 10.22
C GLN A 32 -3.83 16.70 8.99
N GLY A 33 -4.12 17.96 8.63
CA GLY A 33 -3.43 18.74 7.58
C GLY A 33 -4.31 19.07 6.37
N ASP A 34 -3.69 19.33 5.22
CA ASP A 34 -4.36 19.63 3.93
C ASP A 34 -4.94 18.39 3.22
N GLY A 35 -5.05 17.25 3.93
CA GLY A 35 -5.45 15.99 3.33
C GLY A 35 -6.16 15.05 4.30
N CYS A 36 -6.70 13.98 3.75
CA CYS A 36 -7.34 12.91 4.50
C CYS A 36 -6.60 11.60 4.25
N LEU A 37 -6.00 11.06 5.32
CA LEU A 37 -5.34 9.77 5.30
C LEU A 37 -6.33 8.69 5.75
N HIS A 38 -6.53 7.69 4.91
CA HIS A 38 -7.40 6.56 5.21
C HIS A 38 -6.56 5.29 5.41
N LYS A 39 -6.76 4.59 6.53
CA LYS A 39 -6.27 3.21 6.67
C LYS A 39 -7.36 2.25 6.23
N ILE A 40 -7.02 1.35 5.33
CA ILE A 40 -7.95 0.39 4.75
C ILE A 40 -7.43 -1.02 5.05
N LEU A 41 -8.26 -1.83 5.72
CA LEU A 41 -8.01 -3.26 5.91
C LEU A 41 -8.56 -4.02 4.70
N PHE A 42 -7.76 -4.91 4.10
CA PHE A 42 -8.25 -5.76 3.01
C PHE A 42 -9.29 -6.76 3.52
N ALA A 43 -10.54 -6.61 3.07
CA ALA A 43 -11.65 -7.48 3.43
C ALA A 43 -11.73 -8.71 2.49
N THR A 44 -11.48 -8.50 1.20
CA THR A 44 -11.45 -9.56 0.19
C THR A 44 -10.38 -9.26 -0.85
N ILE A 45 -9.43 -10.19 -1.00
CA ILE A 45 -8.37 -10.17 -2.00
C ILE A 45 -8.16 -11.60 -2.51
N ARG A 46 -7.79 -11.76 -3.78
CA ARG A 46 -7.45 -13.08 -4.33
C ARG A 46 -6.10 -13.51 -3.77
N GLU A 47 -5.92 -14.81 -3.50
CA GLU A 47 -4.67 -15.35 -2.94
C GLU A 47 -3.44 -14.97 -3.78
N GLN A 48 -3.53 -15.12 -5.10
CA GLN A 48 -2.47 -14.69 -6.03
C GLN A 48 -2.10 -13.20 -5.91
N ASP A 49 -3.10 -12.34 -5.65
CA ASP A 49 -2.92 -10.89 -5.56
C ASP A 49 -2.34 -10.52 -4.19
N GLN A 50 -2.70 -11.28 -3.14
CA GLN A 50 -2.11 -11.17 -1.81
C GLN A 50 -0.62 -11.53 -1.84
N GLU A 51 -0.25 -12.66 -2.46
CA GLU A 51 1.16 -13.04 -2.61
C GLU A 51 1.95 -11.99 -3.41
N LEU A 52 1.38 -11.51 -4.51
CA LEU A 52 1.98 -10.44 -5.31
C LEU A 52 2.21 -9.18 -4.47
N LEU A 53 1.22 -8.76 -3.68
CA LEU A 53 1.30 -7.58 -2.82
C LEU A 53 2.38 -7.74 -1.74
N VAL A 54 2.51 -8.92 -1.14
CA VAL A 54 3.56 -9.23 -0.16
C VAL A 54 4.94 -9.12 -0.80
N ARG A 55 5.14 -9.73 -1.98
CA ARG A 55 6.42 -9.65 -2.71
C ARG A 55 6.76 -8.21 -3.11
N ALA A 56 5.79 -7.47 -3.65
CA ALA A 56 5.97 -6.06 -4.02
C ALA A 56 6.37 -5.21 -2.81
N SER A 57 5.76 -5.46 -1.65
CA SER A 57 6.06 -4.75 -0.39
C SER A 57 7.50 -5.02 0.08
N LEU A 58 7.95 -6.27 0.03
CA LEU A 58 9.34 -6.65 0.37
C LEU A 58 10.35 -6.04 -0.60
N HIS A 59 10.05 -6.04 -1.90
CA HIS A 59 10.89 -5.39 -2.90
C HIS A 59 10.96 -3.86 -2.66
N ALA A 60 9.83 -3.21 -2.37
CA ALA A 60 9.77 -1.79 -2.06
C ALA A 60 10.61 -1.45 -0.82
N GLN A 61 10.50 -2.25 0.24
CA GLN A 61 11.30 -2.07 1.46
C GLN A 61 12.79 -2.23 1.19
N THR A 62 13.20 -3.24 0.42
CA THR A 62 14.60 -3.45 0.02
C THR A 62 15.15 -2.27 -0.78
N ARG A 63 14.37 -1.72 -1.72
CA ARG A 63 14.74 -0.52 -2.49
C ARG A 63 14.92 0.70 -1.58
N GLN A 64 14.01 0.91 -0.63
CA GLN A 64 14.10 2.02 0.33
C GLN A 64 15.34 1.90 1.23
N LEU A 65 15.67 0.69 1.70
CA LEU A 65 16.88 0.45 2.50
C LEU A 65 18.15 0.75 1.70
N LYS A 66 18.24 0.28 0.45
CA LYS A 66 19.38 0.59 -0.43
C LYS A 66 19.55 2.09 -0.63
N LYS A 67 18.46 2.81 -0.94
CA LYS A 67 18.48 4.27 -1.12
C LYS A 67 18.96 5.01 0.14
N ARG A 68 18.56 4.58 1.33
CA ARG A 68 19.03 5.16 2.61
C ARG A 68 20.52 4.93 2.82
N HIS A 69 21.04 3.75 2.50
CA HIS A 69 22.47 3.48 2.60
C HIS A 69 23.31 4.28 1.60
N GLU A 70 22.81 4.46 0.37
CA GLU A 70 23.47 5.31 -0.64
C GLU A 70 23.53 6.77 -0.17
N GLN A 71 22.42 7.32 0.34
CA GLN A 71 22.38 8.69 0.90
C GLN A 71 23.32 8.89 2.09
N GLN A 72 23.58 7.85 2.89
CA GLN A 72 24.54 7.92 4.00
C GLN A 72 26.01 7.87 3.55
N ARG A 73 26.30 7.34 2.35
CA ARG A 73 27.66 7.28 1.81
C ARG A 73 28.05 8.55 1.03
N GLU A 74 27.07 9.30 0.56
CA GLU A 74 27.25 10.56 -0.18
C GLU A 74 27.38 11.79 0.74
N ASN A 75 27.04 11.66 2.03
CA ASN A 75 27.29 12.65 3.09
C ASN A 75 28.58 12.35 3.85
#